data_AF-A0A6I2GJK7-F1
#
_entry.id   AF-A0A6I2GJK7-F1
#
_cell.length_a   1.000
_cell.length_b   1.000
_cell.length_c   1.000
_cell.angle_alpha   90.00
_cell.angle_beta   90.00
_cell.angle_gamma   90.00
#
_symmetry.space_group_name_H-M   'P 1'
#
loop_
_entity.id
_entity.type
_entity.pdbx_description
1 polymer ?
#
loop_
_entity_poly.entity_id
_entity_poly.type
_entity_poly.pdbx_seq_one_letter_code
_entity_poly.pdbx_strand_id
1 'polypeptide(L)'
;MTSSDEVSAWWAARRRHYNFGLVIAGLAAFVLYVAVVIVKIAPVDPEAEVTLFTTAAQGMGYLLMMGIANLCYGLGPLLERRLAPADVQRFRRRAYALGFGFSVALPFCIPLLLCVLPVVPAEPM
;
A
#
# COMPACT_ATOMS: atom_id res chain seq x y z
N MET A 1 28.82 7.88 16.28
CA MET A 1 27.76 8.90 16.16
C MET A 1 27.57 9.19 14.69
N THR A 2 26.52 8.65 14.05
CA THR A 2 26.14 9.10 12.70
C THR A 2 25.54 10.49 12.81
N SER A 3 25.94 11.44 11.96
CA SER A 3 25.39 12.79 11.98
C SER A 3 23.90 12.75 11.64
N SER A 4 23.11 13.72 12.14
CA SER A 4 21.68 13.86 11.80
C SER A 4 21.43 13.90 10.30
N ASP A 5 22.43 14.38 9.56
CA ASP A 5 22.40 14.62 8.13
C ASP A 5 22.58 13.32 7.36
N GLU A 6 23.48 12.43 7.81
CA GLU A 6 23.64 11.08 7.25
C GLU A 6 22.38 10.23 7.41
N VAL A 7 21.69 10.36 8.55
CA VAL A 7 20.40 9.70 8.79
C VAL A 7 19.38 10.20 7.77
N SER A 8 19.19 11.51 7.71
CA SER A 8 18.21 12.14 6.82
C SER A 8 18.49 11.83 5.35
N ALA A 9 19.76 11.87 4.92
CA ALA A 9 20.18 11.59 3.55
C ALA A 9 19.86 10.15 3.12
N TRP A 10 20.09 9.16 3.99
CA TRP A 10 19.82 7.76 3.67
C TRP A 10 18.33 7.50 3.43
N TRP A 11 17.47 8.03 4.30
CA TRP A 11 16.02 7.88 4.21
C TRP A 11 15.45 8.69 3.03
N ALA A 12 15.97 9.89 2.78
CA ALA A 12 15.55 10.73 1.64
C ALA A 12 15.89 10.08 0.29
N ALA A 13 17.08 9.50 0.14
CA ALA A 13 17.50 8.84 -1.10
C ALA A 13 16.58 7.68 -1.52
N ARG A 14 15.94 7.01 -0.55
CA ARG A 14 15.06 5.85 -0.77
C ARG A 14 13.57 6.19 -0.84
N ARG A 15 13.17 7.40 -0.45
CA ARG A 15 11.76 7.83 -0.49
C ARG A 15 11.17 7.78 -1.90
N ARG A 16 11.96 8.12 -2.93
CA ARG A 16 11.51 8.02 -4.34
C ARG A 16 11.18 6.59 -4.74
N HIS A 17 12.06 5.65 -4.44
CA HIS A 17 11.83 4.22 -4.71
C HIS A 17 10.63 3.68 -3.93
N TYR A 18 10.48 4.08 -2.67
CA TYR A 18 9.33 3.74 -1.85
C TYR A 18 8.02 4.19 -2.50
N ASN A 19 7.91 5.48 -2.85
CA ASN A 19 6.70 6.03 -3.47
C ASN A 19 6.41 5.43 -4.85
N PHE A 20 7.44 5.21 -5.67
CA PHE A 20 7.28 4.55 -6.95
C PHE A 20 6.74 3.13 -6.81
N GLY A 21 7.25 2.36 -5.84
CA GLY A 21 6.75 1.04 -5.54
C GLY A 21 5.29 1.06 -5.07
N LEU A 22 4.88 2.06 -4.27
CA LEU A 22 3.48 2.24 -3.90
C LEU A 22 2.60 2.49 -5.12
N VAL A 23 2.97 3.43 -5.99
CA VAL A 23 2.18 3.71 -7.21
C VAL A 23 1.98 2.44 -8.05
N ILE A 24 3.04 1.68 -8.28
CA ILE A 24 2.95 0.40 -9.02
C ILE A 24 2.04 -0.58 -8.29
N ALA A 25 2.20 -0.74 -6.97
CA ALA A 25 1.40 -1.64 -6.16
C ALA A 25 -0.09 -1.28 -6.21
N GLY A 26 -0.42 0.00 -6.09
CA GLY A 26 -1.79 0.50 -6.18
C GLY A 26 -2.42 0.21 -7.54
N LEU A 27 -1.71 0.52 -8.64
CA LEU A 27 -2.18 0.24 -9.99
C LEU A 27 -2.38 -1.27 -10.23
N ALA A 28 -1.41 -2.08 -9.83
CA ALA A 28 -1.49 -3.54 -9.97
C ALA A 28 -2.64 -4.14 -9.14
N ALA A 29 -2.82 -3.68 -7.91
CA ALA A 29 -3.92 -4.12 -7.05
C ALA A 29 -5.28 -3.68 -7.60
N PHE A 30 -5.38 -2.49 -8.19
CA PHE A 30 -6.61 -2.03 -8.84
C PHE A 30 -6.96 -2.88 -10.07
N VAL A 31 -5.97 -3.20 -10.92
CA VAL A 31 -6.18 -4.12 -12.05
C VAL A 31 -6.66 -5.49 -11.56
N LEU A 32 -6.04 -6.02 -10.50
CA LEU A 32 -6.48 -7.28 -9.89
C LEU A 32 -7.90 -7.19 -9.35
N TYR A 33 -8.25 -6.09 -8.66
CA TYR A 33 -9.60 -5.84 -8.16
C TYR A 33 -10.63 -5.86 -9.31
N VAL A 34 -10.38 -5.11 -10.39
CA VAL A 34 -11.27 -5.09 -11.56
C VAL A 34 -11.41 -6.49 -12.16
N ALA A 35 -10.33 -7.24 -12.29
CA ALA A 35 -10.37 -8.62 -12.77
C ALA A 35 -11.26 -9.52 -11.90
N VAL A 36 -11.14 -9.41 -10.57
CA VAL A 36 -11.97 -10.17 -9.61
C VAL A 36 -13.44 -9.79 -9.71
N VAL A 37 -13.75 -8.50 -9.82
CA VAL A 37 -15.14 -8.01 -9.99
C VAL A 37 -15.75 -8.61 -11.26
N ILE A 38 -15.05 -8.52 -12.39
CA ILE A 38 -15.55 -9.03 -13.68
C ILE A 38 -15.73 -10.54 -13.67
N VAL A 39 -14.77 -11.30 -13.10
CA VAL A 39 -14.78 -12.76 -13.17
C VAL A 39 -15.71 -13.39 -12.13
N LYS A 40 -15.80 -12.82 -10.92
CA LYS A 40 -16.53 -13.43 -9.80
C LYS A 40 -17.83 -12.73 -9.43
N ILE A 41 -17.88 -11.40 -9.51
CA ILE A 41 -18.99 -10.62 -8.95
C ILE A 41 -20.03 -10.33 -10.03
N ALA A 42 -19.62 -9.77 -11.17
CA ALA A 42 -20.52 -9.41 -12.27
C ALA A 42 -21.42 -10.56 -12.79
N PRO A 43 -21.00 -11.85 -12.80
CA PRO A 43 -21.89 -12.94 -13.20
C PRO A 43 -23.03 -13.24 -12.21
N VAL A 44 -22.89 -12.81 -10.95
CA VAL A 44 -23.84 -13.11 -9.86
C VAL A 44 -24.63 -11.87 -9.45
N ASP A 45 -24.04 -10.69 -9.63
CA ASP A 45 -24.65 -9.39 -9.38
C ASP A 45 -24.48 -8.50 -10.64
N PRO A 46 -25.52 -8.38 -11.47
CA PRO A 46 -25.50 -7.57 -12.68
C PRO A 46 -25.33 -6.07 -12.41
N GLU A 47 -25.61 -5.61 -11.18
CA GLU A 47 -25.45 -4.20 -10.78
C GLU A 47 -24.03 -3.88 -10.33
N ALA A 48 -23.14 -4.88 -10.23
CA ALA A 48 -21.75 -4.71 -9.86
C ALA A 48 -20.95 -4.01 -10.97
N GLU A 49 -21.03 -2.68 -11.00
CA GLU A 49 -20.36 -1.84 -11.99
C GLU A 49 -19.13 -1.12 -11.43
N VAL A 50 -18.01 -1.24 -12.15
CA VAL A 50 -16.84 -0.36 -11.95
C VAL A 50 -17.06 0.92 -12.76
N THR A 51 -17.70 1.89 -12.12
CA THR A 51 -17.96 3.21 -12.73
C THR A 51 -16.76 4.15 -12.63
N LEU A 52 -16.76 5.22 -13.44
CA LEU A 52 -15.76 6.28 -13.32
C LEU A 52 -15.78 6.93 -11.92
N PHE A 53 -16.97 7.08 -11.32
CA PHE A 53 -17.13 7.67 -9.99
C PHE A 53 -16.51 6.79 -8.90
N THR A 54 -16.81 5.50 -8.89
CA THR A 54 -16.22 4.54 -7.92
C THR A 54 -14.71 4.45 -8.10
N THR A 55 -14.21 4.44 -9.33
CA THR A 55 -12.78 4.47 -9.65
C THR A 55 -12.11 5.73 -9.11
N ALA A 56 -12.71 6.91 -9.31
CA ALA A 56 -12.18 8.17 -8.79
C ALA A 56 -12.17 8.21 -7.25
N ALA A 57 -13.24 7.73 -6.61
CA ALA A 57 -13.32 7.64 -5.15
C ALA A 57 -12.27 6.69 -4.57
N GLN A 58 -12.09 5.51 -5.17
CA GLN A 58 -11.05 4.55 -4.78
C GLN A 58 -9.64 5.12 -4.99
N GLY A 59 -9.41 5.79 -6.11
CA GLY A 59 -8.15 6.50 -6.37
C GLY A 59 -7.84 7.56 -5.31
N MET A 60 -8.84 8.35 -4.92
CA MET A 60 -8.69 9.35 -3.85
C MET A 60 -8.37 8.70 -2.49
N GLY A 61 -9.09 7.63 -2.14
CA GLY A 61 -8.82 6.84 -0.94
C GLY A 61 -7.39 6.26 -0.95
N TYR A 62 -6.92 5.81 -2.12
CA TYR A 62 -5.56 5.30 -2.28
C TYR A 62 -4.50 6.41 -2.11
N LEU A 63 -4.73 7.60 -2.65
CA LEU A 63 -3.84 8.74 -2.44
C LEU A 63 -3.75 9.15 -0.96
N LEU A 64 -4.87 9.13 -0.25
CA LEU A 64 -4.89 9.36 1.21
C LEU A 64 -4.04 8.29 1.93
N MET A 65 -4.21 7.02 1.56
CA MET A 65 -3.41 5.92 2.11
C MET A 65 -1.92 6.07 1.82
N MET A 66 -1.53 6.48 0.60
CA MET A 66 -0.15 6.82 0.25
C MET A 66 0.40 7.98 1.10
N GLY A 67 -0.43 8.99 1.40
CA GLY A 67 -0.09 10.08 2.32
C GLY A 67 0.25 9.56 3.72
N ILE A 68 -0.62 8.72 4.28
CA ILE A 68 -0.40 8.06 5.58
C ILE A 68 0.88 7.22 5.55
N ALA A 69 1.11 6.44 4.49
CA ALA A 69 2.31 5.63 4.32
C ALA A 69 3.59 6.49 4.31
N ASN A 70 3.55 7.68 3.68
CA ASN A 70 4.66 8.63 3.70
C ASN A 70 4.92 9.24 5.08
N LEU A 71 3.87 9.47 5.88
CA LEU A 71 4.00 9.89 7.27
C LEU A 71 4.67 8.79 8.11
N CYS A 72 4.22 7.53 7.97
CA CYS A 72 4.84 6.38 8.61
C CYS A 72 6.31 6.20 8.20
N TYR A 73 6.63 6.37 6.91
CA TYR A 73 8.01 6.35 6.42
C TYR A 73 8.89 7.42 7.10
N GLY A 74 8.31 8.60 7.37
CA GLY A 74 8.96 9.67 8.11
C GLY A 74 9.31 9.32 9.57
N LEU A 75 8.71 8.28 10.14
CA LEU A 75 9.07 7.79 11.48
C LEU A 75 10.39 6.99 11.48
N GLY A 76 10.86 6.49 10.33
CA GLY A 76 12.13 5.74 10.22
C GLY A 76 13.33 6.51 10.78
N PRO A 77 13.62 7.73 10.32
CA PRO A 77 14.65 8.61 10.90
C PRO A 77 14.45 8.89 12.39
N LEU A 78 13.20 9.07 12.83
CA LEU A 78 12.87 9.35 14.23
C LEU A 78 13.18 8.15 15.13
N LEU A 79 12.80 6.95 14.71
CA LEU A 79 13.05 5.69 15.40
C LEU A 79 14.54 5.40 15.48
N GLU A 80 15.29 5.63 14.40
CA GLU A 80 16.74 5.46 14.39
C GLU A 80 17.43 6.36 15.43
N ARG A 81 17.01 7.63 15.51
CA ARG A 81 17.54 8.59 16.50
C ARG A 81 17.18 8.22 17.93
N ARG A 82 15.97 7.71 18.18
CA ARG A 82 15.50 7.35 19.52
C ARG A 82 16.05 6.02 20.03
N LEU A 83 16.16 5.02 19.16
CA LEU A 83 16.61 3.67 19.54
C LEU A 83 18.13 3.54 19.56
N ALA A 84 18.87 4.44 18.88
CA ALA A 84 20.33 4.42 18.78
C ALA A 84 20.88 3.00 18.52
N PRO A 85 20.44 2.33 17.44
CA PRO A 85 20.74 0.92 17.22
C PRO A 85 22.26 0.68 17.09
N ALA A 86 22.76 -0.38 17.73
CA ALA A 86 24.17 -0.76 17.66
C ALA A 86 24.64 -1.04 16.23
N ASP A 87 23.76 -1.59 15.38
CA ASP A 87 24.00 -1.79 13.95
C ASP A 87 22.98 -0.99 13.12
N VAL A 88 23.36 0.26 12.84
CA VAL A 88 22.54 1.24 12.10
C VAL A 88 22.18 0.75 10.70
N GLN A 89 23.13 0.12 9.99
CA GLN A 89 22.89 -0.31 8.60
C GLN A 89 21.90 -1.47 8.55
N ARG A 90 22.02 -2.43 9.46
CA ARG A 90 21.07 -3.54 9.54
C ARG A 90 19.69 -3.08 10.00
N PHE A 91 19.61 -2.13 10.94
CA PHE A 91 18.36 -1.51 11.34
C PHE A 91 17.65 -0.82 10.17
N ARG A 92 18.35 0.09 9.47
CA ARG A 92 17.80 0.84 8.32
C ARG A 92 17.25 -0.09 7.24
N ARG A 93 18.01 -1.11 6.85
CA ARG A 93 17.58 -2.10 5.84
C ARG A 93 16.32 -2.85 6.27
N ARG A 94 16.27 -3.32 7.52
CA ARG A 94 15.10 -4.06 8.04
C ARG A 94 13.88 -3.17 8.16
N ALA A 95 14.02 -1.99 8.76
CA ALA A 95 12.91 -1.05 8.92
C ALA A 95 12.34 -0.61 7.56
N TYR A 96 13.22 -0.31 6.60
CA TYR A 96 12.80 -0.02 5.23
C TYR A 96 12.10 -1.21 4.57
N ALA A 97 12.67 -2.41 4.63
CA ALA A 97 12.10 -3.59 3.99
C ALA A 97 10.73 -3.96 4.59
N LEU A 98 10.59 -3.90 5.92
CA LEU A 98 9.32 -4.15 6.60
C LEU A 98 8.28 -3.10 6.24
N GLY A 99 8.63 -1.81 6.33
CA GLY A 99 7.71 -0.72 6.00
C GLY A 99 7.29 -0.75 4.53
N PHE A 100 8.26 -0.93 3.61
CA PHE A 100 8.00 -1.04 2.18
C PHE A 100 7.16 -2.27 1.85
N GLY A 101 7.56 -3.45 2.34
CA GLY A 101 6.83 -4.69 2.10
C GLY A 101 5.40 -4.64 2.61
N PHE A 102 5.20 -4.13 3.83
CA PHE A 102 3.86 -3.93 4.40
C PHE A 102 3.02 -2.99 3.53
N SER A 103 3.54 -1.81 3.18
CA SER A 103 2.79 -0.82 2.41
C SER A 103 2.51 -1.26 0.96
N VAL A 104 3.40 -2.05 0.35
CA VAL A 104 3.20 -2.64 -0.98
C VAL A 104 2.19 -3.78 -0.94
N ALA A 105 2.17 -4.60 0.12
CA ALA A 105 1.23 -5.70 0.26
C ALA A 105 -0.20 -5.22 0.56
N LEU A 106 -0.35 -4.15 1.35
CA LEU A 106 -1.64 -3.62 1.80
C LEU A 106 -2.70 -3.42 0.70
N PRO A 107 -2.41 -2.78 -0.45
CA PRO A 107 -3.42 -2.60 -1.50
C PRO A 107 -3.94 -3.92 -2.08
N PHE A 108 -3.17 -5.00 -2.01
CA PHE A 108 -3.62 -6.32 -2.48
C PHE A 108 -4.55 -7.04 -1.51
N CYS A 109 -4.66 -6.59 -0.26
CA CYS A 109 -5.53 -7.24 0.73
C CYS A 109 -6.99 -7.31 0.26
N ILE A 110 -7.52 -6.22 -0.29
CA ILE A 110 -8.92 -6.17 -0.77
C ILE A 110 -9.17 -7.13 -1.93
N PRO A 111 -8.46 -7.07 -3.07
CA PRO A 111 -8.70 -8.00 -4.16
C PRO A 111 -8.46 -9.47 -3.75
N LEU A 112 -7.48 -9.75 -2.88
CA LEU A 112 -7.26 -11.10 -2.37
C LEU A 112 -8.40 -11.60 -1.48
N LEU A 113 -8.97 -10.74 -0.63
CA LEU A 113 -10.16 -11.08 0.16
C LEU A 113 -11.34 -11.42 -0.75
N LEU A 114 -11.60 -10.62 -1.79
CA LEU A 114 -12.67 -10.88 -2.77
C LEU A 114 -12.43 -12.17 -3.58
N CYS A 115 -11.16 -12.51 -3.86
CA CYS A 115 -10.81 -13.79 -4.47
C CYS A 115 -11.22 -14.98 -3.59
N VAL A 116 -10.97 -14.92 -2.28
CA VAL A 116 -11.14 -16.06 -1.37
C VAL A 116 -12.58 -16.17 -0.87
N LEU A 117 -13.28 -15.05 -0.67
CA LEU A 117 -14.64 -15.07 -0.14
C LEU A 117 -15.64 -15.64 -1.16
N PRO A 118 -16.63 -16.45 -0.71
CA PRO A 118 -17.72 -16.87 -1.57
C PRO A 118 -18.55 -15.65 -1.97
N VAL A 119 -18.96 -15.60 -3.23
CA VAL A 119 -19.91 -14.60 -3.71
C VAL A 119 -21.31 -15.17 -3.45
N VAL A 120 -22.07 -14.52 -2.58
CA VAL A 120 -23.45 -14.90 -2.27
C VAL A 120 -24.36 -14.03 -3.15
N PRO A 121 -25.30 -14.62 -3.90
CA PRO A 121 -26.26 -13.83 -4.67
C PRO A 121 -27.11 -12.97 -3.74
N ALA A 122 -27.38 -11.73 -4.13
CA ALA A 122 -28.40 -10.94 -3.45
C ALA A 122 -29.76 -11.63 -3.65
N GLU A 123 -30.51 -11.88 -2.56
CA GLU A 123 -31.86 -12.42 -2.71
C GLU A 123 -32.73 -11.39 -3.44
N PRO A 124 -33.56 -11.83 -4.42
CA PRO A 124 -34.48 -10.92 -5.08
C PRO A 124 -35.49 -10.39 -4.06
N MET A 125 -35.51 -9.07 -3.87
CA MET A 125 -36.55 -8.36 -3.09
C MET A 125 -37.88 -8.33 -3.82
#